data_AF-A0AA86ZTV2-F1
#
_entry.id   AF-A0AA86ZTV2-F1
#
_cell.length_a   1.000
_cell.length_b   1.000
_cell.length_c   1.000
_cell.angle_alpha   90.00
_cell.angle_beta   90.00
_cell.angle_gamma   90.00
#
_symmetry.space_group_name_H-M   'P 1'
#
loop_
_entity.id
_entity.type
_entity.pdbx_description
1 polymer ?
#
loop_
_entity_poly.entity_id
_entity_poly.type
_entity_poly.pdbx_seq_one_letter_code
_entity_poly.pdbx_strand_id
1 'polypeptide(L)'
;MMNNLSINYLFNYAMAHNIQFEATHLLQSGTPSCCNTTNRKMVINLNNDEEGLPLEIAHEIGHIFNGDKGKFYYCGDSSSSPIEVNAHKTGIKILANYYFEDIPKEEWNVDHFMYYYCIPPSYKDWTIQYLKSL
;
A
#
# COMPACT_ATOMS: atom_id res chain seq x y z
N MET A 1 -1.30 -9.98 14.63
CA MET A 1 0.12 -9.92 15.06
C MET A 1 1.14 -10.01 13.90
N MET A 2 0.73 -9.89 12.64
CA MET A 2 1.65 -9.73 11.49
C MET A 2 1.38 -8.39 10.75
N ASN A 3 0.14 -7.89 10.72
CA ASN A 3 -0.20 -6.55 10.19
C ASN A 3 0.55 -5.41 10.89
N ASN A 4 0.73 -5.48 12.22
CA ASN A 4 1.50 -4.49 12.96
C ASN A 4 2.98 -4.44 12.51
N LEU A 5 3.57 -5.56 12.10
CA LEU A 5 4.94 -5.58 11.58
C LEU A 5 4.99 -4.98 10.18
N SER A 6 4.03 -5.30 9.31
CA SER A 6 3.89 -4.67 7.99
C SER A 6 3.70 -3.15 8.08
N ILE A 7 2.86 -2.67 9.00
CA ILE A 7 2.64 -1.24 9.23
C ILE A 7 3.92 -0.56 9.71
N ASN A 8 4.63 -1.16 10.68
CA ASN A 8 5.90 -0.63 11.16
C ASN A 8 6.95 -0.57 10.03
N TYR A 9 7.03 -1.62 9.21
CA TYR A 9 7.88 -1.64 8.03
C TYR A 9 7.52 -0.49 7.08
N LEU A 10 6.25 -0.29 6.76
CA LEU A 10 5.80 0.76 5.84
C LEU A 10 6.10 2.18 6.37
N PHE A 11 5.90 2.43 7.67
CA PHE A 11 6.27 3.71 8.26
C PHE A 11 7.79 3.92 8.29
N ASN A 12 8.57 2.89 8.60
CA ASN A 12 10.03 2.96 8.51
C ASN A 12 10.50 3.22 7.08
N TYR A 13 9.89 2.55 6.10
CA TYR A 13 10.12 2.76 4.68
C TYR A 13 9.79 4.20 4.28
N ALA A 14 8.63 4.73 4.69
CA ALA A 14 8.26 6.12 4.46
C ALA A 14 9.30 7.10 5.03
N MET A 15 9.72 6.92 6.29
CA MET A 15 10.75 7.76 6.91
C MET A 15 12.09 7.70 6.17
N ALA A 16 12.55 6.49 5.83
CA ALA A 16 13.81 6.29 5.09
C ALA A 16 13.81 6.99 3.73
N HIS A 17 12.63 7.21 3.15
CA HIS A 17 12.43 7.89 1.88
C HIS A 17 11.95 9.35 2.03
N ASN A 18 12.11 9.97 3.21
CA ASN A 18 11.70 11.36 3.48
C ASN A 18 10.22 11.60 3.15
N ILE A 19 9.35 10.68 3.56
CA ILE A 19 7.90 10.80 3.50
C ILE A 19 7.39 11.02 4.91
N GLN A 20 6.71 12.14 5.12
CA GLN A 20 6.08 12.48 6.38
C GLN A 20 4.74 11.76 6.50
N PHE A 21 4.31 11.45 7.72
CA PHE A 21 2.99 10.87 7.93
C PHE A 21 2.37 11.31 9.25
N GLU A 22 1.05 11.22 9.29
CA GLU A 22 0.24 11.38 10.50
C GLU A 22 -0.80 10.26 10.53
N ALA A 23 -0.65 9.32 11.46
CA ALA A 23 -1.63 8.28 11.69
C ALA A 23 -2.56 8.71 12.82
N THR A 24 -3.88 8.69 12.60
CA THR A 24 -4.83 9.36 13.50
C THR A 24 -6.16 8.61 13.63
N HIS A 25 -6.78 8.71 14.82
CA HIS A 25 -8.14 8.29 15.11
C HIS A 25 -9.16 9.45 15.07
N LEU A 26 -8.74 10.64 14.63
CA LEU A 26 -9.61 11.84 14.59
C LEU A 26 -10.60 11.86 13.42
N LEU A 27 -10.40 10.99 12.42
CA LEU A 27 -11.27 10.87 11.24
C LEU A 27 -12.39 9.85 11.49
N GLN A 28 -13.54 10.01 10.84
CA GLN A 28 -14.63 9.01 10.95
C GLN A 28 -14.23 7.72 10.23
N SER A 29 -14.71 6.57 10.73
CA SER A 29 -14.56 5.30 10.01
C SER A 29 -15.19 5.41 8.60
N GLY A 30 -14.50 4.89 7.59
CA GLY A 30 -14.89 5.04 6.18
C GLY A 30 -14.41 6.34 5.53
N THR A 31 -13.80 7.26 6.28
CA THR A 31 -13.03 8.37 5.67
C THR A 31 -11.73 7.80 5.10
N PRO A 32 -11.44 7.97 3.81
CA PRO A 32 -10.22 7.41 3.23
C PRO A 32 -8.98 8.11 3.78
N SER A 33 -7.88 7.37 3.91
CA SER A 33 -6.55 7.97 4.01
C SER A 33 -6.25 8.79 2.76
N CYS A 34 -5.27 9.67 2.87
CA CYS A 34 -4.91 10.56 1.77
C CYS A 34 -3.44 10.94 1.80
N CYS A 35 -2.97 11.50 0.69
CA CYS A 35 -1.65 12.10 0.62
C CYS A 35 -1.64 13.44 -0.10
N ASN A 36 -0.62 14.22 0.23
CA ASN A 36 -0.22 15.41 -0.50
C ASN A 36 1.19 15.17 -1.02
N THR A 37 1.30 14.91 -2.33
CA THR A 37 2.58 14.52 -2.96
C THR A 37 3.57 15.67 -3.02
N THR A 38 3.10 16.92 -3.15
CA THR A 38 3.94 18.13 -3.12
C THR A 38 4.67 18.26 -1.78
N ASN A 39 3.95 18.03 -0.68
CA ASN A 39 4.51 18.10 0.67
C ASN A 39 5.14 16.77 1.12
N ARG A 40 5.03 15.72 0.29
CA ARG A 40 5.43 14.34 0.63
C ARG A 40 4.88 13.90 1.99
N LYS A 41 3.62 14.22 2.27
CA LYS A 41 2.94 13.89 3.55
C LYS A 41 1.71 13.04 3.29
N MET A 42 1.55 11.96 4.06
CA MET A 42 0.33 11.15 4.12
C MET A 42 -0.42 11.35 5.45
N VAL A 43 -1.74 11.18 5.43
CA VAL A 43 -2.60 11.12 6.62
C VAL A 43 -3.33 9.79 6.58
N ILE A 44 -3.10 8.96 7.60
CA ILE A 44 -3.61 7.60 7.68
C ILE A 44 -4.74 7.53 8.69
N ASN A 45 -5.91 7.07 8.27
CA ASN A 45 -7.07 6.89 9.14
C ASN A 45 -6.99 5.53 9.85
N LEU A 46 -6.68 5.55 11.14
CA LEU A 46 -6.57 4.34 11.97
C LEU A 46 -7.94 3.75 12.37
N ASN A 47 -9.06 4.37 11.97
CA ASN A 47 -10.41 3.86 12.18
C ASN A 47 -10.96 3.08 10.97
N ASN A 48 -10.18 2.94 9.89
CA ASN A 48 -10.50 2.08 8.76
C ASN A 48 -10.18 0.60 9.09
N ASP A 49 -10.55 -0.30 8.18
CA ASP A 49 -10.36 -1.74 8.35
C ASP A 49 -8.88 -2.09 8.62
N GLU A 50 -8.61 -2.74 9.75
CA GLU A 50 -7.25 -3.05 10.21
C GLU A 50 -6.55 -4.05 9.28
N GLU A 51 -7.31 -4.92 8.60
CA GLU A 51 -6.77 -5.88 7.64
C GLU A 51 -6.30 -5.20 6.36
N GLY A 52 -7.08 -4.26 5.81
CA GLY A 52 -6.71 -3.50 4.61
C GLY A 52 -5.70 -2.37 4.83
N LEU A 53 -5.46 -1.96 6.07
CA LEU A 53 -4.63 -0.80 6.41
C LEU A 53 -3.19 -0.84 5.83
N PRO A 54 -2.47 -1.98 5.82
CA PRO A 54 -1.14 -2.04 5.19
C PRO A 54 -1.17 -1.69 3.69
N LEU A 55 -2.19 -2.14 2.96
CA LEU A 55 -2.34 -1.84 1.53
C LEU A 55 -2.69 -0.36 1.31
N GLU A 56 -3.54 0.20 2.16
CA GLU A 56 -3.88 1.63 2.14
C GLU A 56 -2.63 2.50 2.35
N ILE A 57 -1.81 2.20 3.36
CA ILE A 57 -0.55 2.92 3.61
C ILE A 57 0.42 2.76 2.44
N ALA A 58 0.60 1.52 1.94
CA ALA A 58 1.51 1.25 0.83
C ALA A 58 1.07 1.97 -0.46
N HIS A 59 -0.24 2.12 -0.68
CA HIS A 59 -0.81 2.87 -1.79
C HIS A 59 -0.49 4.36 -1.70
N GLU A 60 -0.67 4.99 -0.53
CA GLU A 60 -0.33 6.41 -0.34
C GLU A 60 1.18 6.69 -0.49
N ILE A 61 2.02 5.76 -0.03
CA ILE A 61 3.46 5.76 -0.32
C ILE A 61 3.68 5.70 -1.83
N GLY A 62 2.94 4.83 -2.54
CA GLY A 62 2.98 4.68 -3.99
C GLY A 62 2.76 5.99 -4.75
N HIS A 63 1.75 6.78 -4.38
CA HIS A 63 1.52 8.10 -5.00
C HIS A 63 2.73 9.03 -4.88
N ILE A 64 3.33 9.08 -3.69
CA ILE A 64 4.47 9.95 -3.39
C ILE A 64 5.73 9.48 -4.13
N PHE A 65 5.93 8.17 -4.27
CA PHE A 65 7.06 7.60 -5.02
C PHE A 65 6.93 7.80 -6.52
N ASN A 66 5.73 7.66 -7.07
CA ASN A 66 5.47 7.86 -8.49
C ASN A 66 5.63 9.32 -8.92
N GLY A 67 5.68 10.27 -7.97
CA GLY A 67 5.73 11.69 -8.25
C GLY A 67 4.41 12.21 -8.83
N ASP A 68 3.30 11.55 -8.48
CA ASP A 68 1.95 11.95 -8.91
C ASP A 68 1.68 13.39 -8.45
N LYS A 69 0.97 14.18 -9.26
CA LYS A 69 0.75 15.61 -8.95
C LYS A 69 -0.65 15.83 -8.40
N GLY A 70 -0.76 16.14 -7.11
CA GLY A 70 -2.04 16.53 -6.52
C GLY A 70 -2.20 16.13 -5.06
N LYS A 71 -3.47 16.15 -4.64
CA LYS A 71 -3.93 15.54 -3.39
C LYS A 71 -4.78 14.33 -3.77
N PHE A 72 -4.42 13.18 -3.26
CA PHE A 72 -5.09 11.92 -3.57
C PHE A 72 -5.76 11.38 -2.32
N TYR A 73 -6.87 10.68 -2.52
CA TYR A 73 -7.63 10.01 -1.47
C TYR A 73 -7.71 8.55 -1.86
N TYR A 74 -7.45 7.66 -0.92
CA TYR A 74 -7.57 6.23 -1.16
C TYR A 74 -8.96 5.87 -1.68
N CYS A 75 -9.01 5.28 -2.88
CA CYS A 75 -10.27 4.94 -3.56
C CYS A 75 -10.53 3.42 -3.68
N GLY A 76 -9.68 2.57 -3.08
CA GLY A 76 -9.75 1.12 -3.24
C GLY A 76 -9.72 0.68 -4.71
N ASP A 77 -10.55 -0.29 -5.10
CA ASP A 77 -10.69 -0.80 -6.47
C ASP A 77 -11.50 0.07 -7.43
N SER A 78 -12.21 1.07 -6.91
CA SER A 78 -13.25 1.75 -7.67
C SER A 78 -12.71 2.69 -8.76
N SER A 79 -11.40 2.94 -8.77
CA SER A 79 -10.77 3.84 -9.72
C SER A 79 -10.06 3.10 -10.85
N SER A 80 -10.48 3.40 -12.08
CA SER A 80 -9.78 3.00 -13.31
C SER A 80 -8.75 4.04 -13.77
N SER A 81 -8.51 5.09 -12.97
CA SER A 81 -7.50 6.11 -13.29
C SER A 81 -6.11 5.47 -13.35
N PRO A 82 -5.34 5.69 -14.43
CA PRO A 82 -3.96 5.18 -14.51
C PRO A 82 -3.08 5.58 -13.33
N ILE A 83 -3.34 6.74 -12.72
CA ILE A 83 -2.60 7.24 -11.55
C ILE A 83 -2.86 6.34 -10.34
N GLU A 84 -4.13 6.12 -9.99
CA GLU A 84 -4.56 5.26 -8.87
C GLU A 84 -4.09 3.82 -9.06
N VAL A 85 -4.22 3.29 -10.28
CA VAL A 85 -3.75 1.94 -10.62
C VAL A 85 -2.23 1.81 -10.44
N ASN A 86 -1.45 2.82 -10.83
CA ASN A 86 0.00 2.80 -10.69
C ASN A 86 0.46 2.98 -9.23
N ALA A 87 -0.24 3.80 -8.44
CA ALA A 87 0.00 3.93 -7.00
C ALA A 87 -0.26 2.60 -6.28
N HIS A 88 -1.38 1.95 -6.60
CA HIS A 88 -1.75 0.65 -6.06
C HIS A 88 -0.71 -0.43 -6.42
N LYS A 89 -0.30 -0.52 -7.70
CA LYS A 89 0.78 -1.42 -8.14
C LYS A 89 2.09 -1.16 -7.41
N THR A 90 2.42 0.10 -7.14
CA THR A 90 3.64 0.45 -6.41
C THR A 90 3.56 -0.01 -4.95
N GLY A 91 2.41 0.17 -4.29
CA GLY A 91 2.14 -0.39 -2.98
C GLY A 91 2.30 -1.91 -2.93
N ILE A 92 1.75 -2.64 -3.91
CA ILE A 92 1.89 -4.09 -4.02
C ILE A 92 3.38 -4.48 -4.12
N LYS A 93 4.20 -3.76 -4.88
CA LYS A 93 5.65 -4.05 -4.99
C LYS A 93 6.36 -3.89 -3.64
N ILE A 94 6.07 -2.82 -2.91
CA ILE A 94 6.66 -2.55 -1.60
C ILE A 94 6.30 -3.67 -0.61
N LEU A 95 5.03 -4.07 -0.60
CA LEU A 95 4.54 -5.16 0.25
C LEU A 95 5.13 -6.51 -0.15
N ALA A 96 5.24 -6.81 -1.44
CA ALA A 96 5.84 -8.05 -1.94
C ALA A 96 7.31 -8.17 -1.51
N ASN A 97 8.08 -7.10 -1.65
CA ASN A 97 9.49 -7.08 -1.23
C ASN A 97 9.65 -7.43 0.25
N TYR A 98 8.76 -6.93 1.12
CA TYR A 98 8.80 -7.23 2.55
C TYR A 98 8.27 -8.63 2.88
N TYR A 99 7.12 -8.98 2.31
CA TYR A 99 6.43 -10.23 2.64
C TYR A 99 7.22 -11.48 2.24
N PHE A 100 7.94 -11.39 1.11
CA PHE A 100 8.71 -12.49 0.56
C PHE A 100 10.21 -12.42 0.88
N GLU A 101 10.67 -11.41 1.65
CA GLU A 101 12.11 -11.15 1.89
C GLU A 101 12.87 -12.40 2.35
N ASP A 102 12.28 -13.14 3.30
CA ASP A 102 12.88 -14.33 3.90
C ASP A 102 12.24 -15.66 3.42
N ILE A 103 11.39 -15.61 2.38
CA ILE A 103 10.68 -16.79 1.86
C ILE A 103 11.36 -17.26 0.56
N PRO A 104 11.85 -18.51 0.48
CA PRO A 104 12.37 -19.08 -0.76
C PRO A 104 11.35 -18.97 -1.89
N LYS A 105 11.81 -18.67 -3.10
CA LYS A 105 10.94 -18.37 -4.25
C LYS A 105 10.03 -19.55 -4.62
N GLU A 106 10.49 -20.78 -4.39
CA GLU A 106 9.75 -22.01 -4.61
C GLU A 106 8.53 -22.15 -3.68
N GLU A 107 8.54 -21.43 -2.55
CA GLU A 107 7.48 -21.43 -1.54
C GLU A 107 6.53 -20.23 -1.67
N TRP A 108 6.75 -19.35 -2.66
CA TRP A 108 5.91 -18.17 -2.85
C TRP A 108 4.47 -18.56 -3.17
N ASN A 109 3.55 -18.11 -2.33
CA ASN A 109 2.12 -18.29 -2.50
C ASN A 109 1.44 -16.94 -2.76
N VAL A 110 1.17 -16.66 -4.04
CA VAL A 110 0.56 -15.40 -4.48
C VAL A 110 -0.84 -15.21 -3.93
N ASP A 111 -1.64 -16.28 -3.87
CA ASP A 111 -3.01 -16.20 -3.36
C ASP A 111 -3.03 -15.86 -1.87
N HIS A 112 -2.11 -16.44 -1.08
CA HIS A 112 -1.98 -16.12 0.33
C HIS A 112 -1.47 -14.69 0.56
N PHE A 113 -0.50 -14.23 -0.24
CA PHE A 113 -0.03 -12.83 -0.21
C PHE A 113 -1.15 -11.83 -0.53
N MET A 114 -1.93 -12.09 -1.58
CA MET A 114 -3.04 -11.22 -1.96
C MET A 114 -4.14 -11.21 -0.92
N TYR A 115 -4.53 -12.39 -0.40
CA TYR A 115 -5.52 -12.50 0.65
C TYR A 115 -5.08 -11.75 1.92
N TYR A 116 -3.83 -11.95 2.35
CA TYR A 116 -3.29 -11.37 3.56
C TYR A 116 -3.26 -9.84 3.56
N TYR A 117 -2.97 -9.21 2.41
CA TYR A 117 -2.96 -7.76 2.27
C TYR A 117 -4.24 -7.17 1.69
N CYS A 118 -5.31 -7.95 1.63
CA CYS A 118 -6.57 -7.54 1.00
C CYS A 118 -6.38 -6.97 -0.42
N ILE A 119 -5.40 -7.49 -1.16
CA ILE A 119 -5.12 -7.07 -2.53
C ILE A 119 -6.29 -7.49 -3.39
N PRO A 120 -6.88 -6.56 -4.14
CA PRO A 120 -8.02 -6.90 -4.95
C PRO A 120 -7.77 -7.97 -6.01
N PRO A 121 -8.77 -8.83 -6.28
CA PRO A 121 -8.68 -9.83 -7.34
C PRO A 121 -8.36 -9.26 -8.73
N SER A 122 -8.73 -8.00 -8.99
CA SER A 122 -8.44 -7.27 -10.23
C SER A 122 -6.93 -7.15 -10.52
N TYR A 123 -6.07 -7.20 -9.50
CA TYR A 123 -4.61 -7.16 -9.64
C TYR A 123 -3.96 -8.55 -9.74
N LYS A 124 -4.72 -9.64 -9.72
CA LYS A 124 -4.15 -11.01 -9.64
C LYS A 124 -3.19 -11.32 -10.78
N ASP A 125 -3.63 -11.16 -12.03
CA ASP A 125 -2.81 -11.48 -13.19
C ASP A 125 -1.54 -10.63 -13.23
N TRP A 126 -1.67 -9.34 -12.93
CA TRP A 126 -0.52 -8.43 -12.87
C TRP A 126 0.45 -8.81 -11.75
N THR A 127 -0.05 -9.17 -10.56
CA THR A 127 0.76 -9.57 -9.41
C THR A 127 1.54 -10.85 -9.72
N ILE A 128 0.89 -11.85 -10.33
CA ILE A 128 1.56 -13.07 -10.78
C ILE A 128 2.68 -12.76 -11.79
N GLN A 129 2.41 -11.88 -12.76
CA GLN A 129 3.42 -11.49 -13.75
C GLN A 129 4.59 -10.75 -13.11
N TYR A 130 4.32 -9.81 -12.20
CA TYR A 130 5.35 -9.09 -11.47
C TYR A 130 6.23 -10.02 -10.64
N LEU A 131 5.65 -10.91 -9.83
CA LEU A 131 6.41 -11.84 -8.99
C LEU A 131 7.24 -12.83 -9.81
N LYS A 132 6.78 -13.23 -11.00
CA LYS A 132 7.58 -14.05 -11.94
C LYS A 132 8.81 -13.32 -12.48
N SER A 133 8.77 -11.98 -12.51
CA SER A 133 9.85 -11.13 -13.05
C SER A 133 10.94 -10.78 -12.04
N LEU A 134 10.69 -11.00 -10.74
CA LEU A 134 11.70 -10.90 -9.67
C LEU A 134 12.69 -12.05 -9.75
#